data_AF-A0A968XN05-F1
#
_entry.id   AF-A0A968XN05-F1
#
_cell.length_a   1.000
_cell.length_b   1.000
_cell.length_c   1.000
_cell.angle_alpha   90.00
_cell.angle_beta   90.00
_cell.angle_gamma   90.00
#
_symmetry.space_group_name_H-M   'P 1'
#
loop_
_entity.id
_entity.type
_entity.pdbx_description
1 polymer ?
#
loop_
_entity_poly.entity_id
_entity_poly.type
_entity_poly.pdbx_seq_one_letter_code
_entity_poly.pdbx_strand_id
1 'polypeptide(L)' 'MQWNPKGEEFLWLPEMQVPKKTAPDTLVYDYNFRRREIAEFEKDLLKHLPYCPIRYSF' A
#
# COMPACT_ATOMS: atom_id res chain seq x y z
N MET A 1 -9.84 -14.93 -7.10
CA MET A 1 -10.92 -14.67 -8.08
C MET A 1 -10.48 -14.99 -9.51
N GLN A 2 -9.29 -15.58 -9.70
CA GLN A 2 -8.63 -15.81 -11.01
C GLN A 2 -8.44 -14.54 -11.84
N TRP A 3 -8.42 -13.36 -11.20
CA TRP A 3 -8.25 -12.09 -11.91
C TRP A 3 -6.79 -11.86 -12.29
N ASN A 4 -5.87 -12.28 -11.41
CA ASN A 4 -4.44 -12.30 -11.66
C ASN A 4 -3.79 -13.34 -10.73
N PRO A 5 -3.45 -14.55 -11.19
CA PRO A 5 -2.95 -15.63 -10.32
C PRO A 5 -1.71 -15.25 -9.52
N LYS A 6 -0.77 -14.52 -10.12
CA LYS A 6 0.47 -14.08 -9.43
C LYS A 6 0.20 -12.92 -8.48
N GLY A 7 -0.66 -11.99 -8.86
CA GLY A 7 -1.12 -10.94 -7.96
C GLY A 7 -1.86 -11.51 -6.76
N GLU A 8 -2.66 -12.55 -6.98
CA GLU A 8 -3.36 -13.24 -5.90
C GLU A 8 -2.39 -14.01 -4.99
N GLU A 9 -1.37 -14.65 -5.55
CA GLU A 9 -0.34 -15.37 -4.78
C GLU A 9 0.48 -14.45 -3.86
N PHE A 10 0.85 -13.25 -4.33
CA PHE A 10 1.80 -12.38 -3.62
C PHE A 10 1.17 -11.19 -2.89
N LEU A 11 0.01 -10.71 -3.34
CA LEU A 11 -0.56 -9.43 -2.92
C LEU A 11 -2.00 -9.55 -2.41
N TRP A 12 -2.61 -10.74 -2.42
CA TRP A 12 -3.97 -10.93 -1.93
C TRP A 12 -4.01 -10.93 -0.40
N LEU A 13 -4.62 -9.90 0.17
CA LEU A 13 -4.82 -9.75 1.61
C LEU A 13 -6.25 -9.23 1.82
N PRO A 14 -7.28 -10.09 1.68
CA PRO A 14 -8.67 -9.68 1.62
C PRO A 14 -9.15 -9.01 2.91
N GLU A 15 -8.54 -9.32 4.05
CA GLU A 15 -8.80 -8.71 5.35
C GLU A 15 -8.26 -7.27 5.48
N MET A 16 -7.34 -6.87 4.60
CA MET A 16 -6.67 -5.57 4.62
C MET A 16 -6.96 -4.74 3.36
N GLN A 17 -7.72 -5.28 2.42
CA GLN A 17 -8.01 -4.65 1.14
C GLN A 17 -9.48 -4.24 1.05
N VAL A 18 -9.72 -3.06 0.50
CA VAL A 18 -11.04 -2.46 0.33
C VAL A 18 -11.22 -1.96 -1.11
N PRO A 19 -12.45 -1.92 -1.63
CA PRO A 19 -12.74 -1.28 -2.91
C PRO A 19 -12.33 0.20 -2.89
N LYS A 20 -11.64 0.66 -3.94
CA LYS A 20 -11.28 2.06 -4.09
C LYS A 20 -12.54 2.90 -4.33
N LYS A 21 -12.74 3.94 -3.53
CA LYS A 21 -13.96 4.80 -3.58
C LYS A 21 -14.31 5.33 -4.97
N THR A 22 -13.31 5.65 -5.79
CA THR A 22 -13.50 6.21 -7.15
C THR A 22 -13.43 5.16 -8.26
N ALA A 23 -13.09 3.91 -7.94
CA ALA A 23 -12.99 2.80 -8.88
C ALA A 23 -13.28 1.49 -8.14
N PRO A 24 -14.56 1.14 -7.92
CA PRO A 24 -14.96 0.01 -7.09
C PRO A 24 -14.39 -1.34 -7.54
N ASP A 25 -14.05 -1.49 -8.82
CA ASP A 25 -13.43 -2.70 -9.38
C ASP A 25 -11.93 -2.82 -9.07
N THR A 26 -11.34 -1.84 -8.38
CA THR A 26 -9.95 -1.84 -7.95
C THR A 26 -9.86 -2.02 -6.43
N LEU A 27 -9.11 -3.03 -6.00
CA LEU A 27 -8.77 -3.20 -4.59
C LEU A 27 -7.53 -2.37 -4.25
N VAL A 28 -7.61 -1.69 -3.11
CA VAL A 28 -6.50 -0.97 -2.49
C VAL A 28 -6.38 -1.40 -1.04
N TYR A 29 -5.22 -1.18 -0.43
CA TYR A 29 -5.11 -1.36 1.01
C TYR A 29 -6.01 -0.39 1.76
N ASP A 30 -6.53 -0.84 2.90
CA ASP A 30 -7.24 0.00 3.85
C ASP A 30 -6.44 1.27 4.15
N TYR A 31 -7.14 2.40 4.22
CA TYR A 31 -6.52 3.70 4.34
C TYR A 31 -5.73 3.85 5.65
N ASN A 32 -6.24 3.31 6.76
CA ASN A 32 -5.57 3.42 8.06
C ASN A 32 -4.32 2.53 8.09
N PHE A 33 -4.42 1.32 7.54
CA PHE A 33 -3.27 0.45 7.36
C PHE A 33 -2.19 1.15 6.53
N ARG A 34 -2.52 1.59 5.31
CA ARG A 34 -1.58 2.26 4.40
C ARG A 34 -0.92 3.46 5.05
N ARG A 35 -1.68 4.31 5.74
CA ARG A 35 -1.14 5.50 6.43
C ARG A 35 -0.12 5.13 7.49
N ARG A 36 -0.38 4.09 8.29
CA ARG A 36 0.53 3.64 9.34
C ARG A 36 1.83 3.13 8.75
N GLU A 37 1.76 2.28 7.74
CA GLU A 37 2.96 1.70 7.12
C GLU A 37 3.80 2.77 6.40
N ILE A 38 3.17 3.75 5.75
CA ILE A 38 3.91 4.89 5.15
C ILE A 38 4.66 5.68 6.23
N ALA A 39 4.03 5.93 7.38
CA ALA A 39 4.66 6.69 8.46
C ALA A 39 5.88 5.96 9.07
N GLU A 40 5.80 4.63 9.27
CA GLU A 40 6.95 3.86 9.73
C GLU A 40 8.06 3.81 8.66
N PHE A 41 7.70 3.65 7.38
CA PHE A 41 8.66 3.72 6.28
C PHE A 41 9.37 5.09 6.22
N GLU A 42 8.64 6.20 6.33
CA GLU A 42 9.20 7.56 6.32
C GLU A 42 10.22 7.76 7.44
N LYS A 43 9.90 7.25 8.64
CA LYS A 43 10.78 7.29 9.81
C LYS A 43 12.07 6.47 9.57
N ASP A 44 11.95 5.28 9.03
CA ASP A 44 13.13 4.44 8.72
C ASP A 44 13.95 5.03 7.58
N LEU A 45 13.30 5.60 6.56
CA LEU A 45 13.98 6.29 5.47
C LEU A 45 14.78 7.48 5.98
N LEU A 46 14.21 8.30 6.87
CA LEU A 46 14.92 9.43 7.47
C LEU A 46 16.13 8.98 8.29
N LYS A 47 16.01 7.84 8.99
CA LYS A 47 17.11 7.25 9.77
C LYS A 47 18.25 6.74 8.89
N HIS A 48 17.95 6.11 7.76
CA HIS A 48 18.93 5.41 6.95
C HIS A 48 19.42 6.19 5.73
N LEU A 49 18.55 7.01 5.12
CA LEU A 49 18.78 7.78 3.89
C LEU A 49 18.22 9.21 4.03
N PRO A 50 18.72 10.04 4.98
CA PRO A 50 18.17 11.37 5.26
C PRO A 50 18.26 12.35 4.09
N TYR A 51 19.09 12.05 3.09
CA TYR A 51 19.27 12.84 1.87
C TYR A 51 18.33 12.44 0.73
N CYS A 52 17.46 11.45 0.92
CA CYS A 52 16.53 10.94 -0.09
C CYS A 52 15.09 11.37 0.25
N PRO A 53 14.64 12.55 -0.21
CA PRO A 53 13.28 13.02 0.06
C PRO A 53 12.24 12.23 -0.74
N ILE A 54 11.11 11.91 -0.10
CA ILE A 54 9.95 11.32 -0.78
C ILE A 54 9.23 12.39 -1.60
N ARG A 55 9.07 12.14 -2.90
CA ARG A 55 8.34 13.04 -3.81
C ARG A 55 6.84 12.75 -3.86
N TYR A 56 6.45 11.49 -3.70
CA TYR A 56 5.05 11.05 -3.73
C TYR A 56 4.90 9.69 -3.03
N SER A 57 3.71 9.42 -2.49
CA SER A 57 3.29 8.11 -2.01
C SER A 57 1.87 7.81 -2.53
N PHE A 58 1.67 6.63 -3.12
CA PHE A 58 0.39 6.20 -3.74
C PHE A 58 -0.31 5.10 -2.94
#